data_AF-A0A7Y2TZ28-F1
#
_entry.id   AF-A0A7Y2TZ28-F1
#
_cell.length_a   1.000
_cell.length_b   1.000
_cell.length_c   1.000
_cell.angle_alpha   90.00
_cell.angle_beta   90.00
_cell.angle_gamma   90.00
#
_symmetry.space_group_name_H-M   'P 1'
#
loop_
_entity.id
_entity.type
_entity.pdbx_description
1 polymer ?
#
loop_
_entity_poly.entity_id
_entity_poly.type
_entity_poly.pdbx_seq_one_letter_code
_entity_poly.pdbx_strand_id
1 'polypeptide(L)'
;EIIPAKGHVAFLFDYEADWVLGTQPQGADFSYFRLVLDTYRALRRTGLSVDILPKNAPLEGYKLVVAPGLAIMDDALKARLAAHDGHVIVGPRSGAKDTNGAIPVPLPPNLPGLDATVTFVESMPPGSQNLLEGGGSFVHWSERVEGSADITIKTKNEHPALVSSGTLHYLAGWPDRTAWDRVLTLIAPAAGLYLEVLPQGLRVRDTATHRFAFNYAATPVHWRGIVIPPAGVHWVEI
;
A
#
# COMPACT_ATOMS: atom_id res chain seq x y z
N GLU A 1 27.53 8.24 15.41
CA GLU A 1 26.43 7.64 16.19
C GLU A 1 25.33 7.17 15.24
N ILE A 2 24.67 6.04 15.53
CA ILE A 2 23.56 5.53 14.72
C ILE A 2 22.27 6.11 15.28
N ILE A 3 21.64 7.02 14.53
CA ILE A 3 20.45 7.76 14.98
C ILE A 3 19.26 7.37 14.09
N PRO A 4 18.11 6.95 14.64
CA PRO A 4 16.93 6.65 13.83
C PRO A 4 16.56 7.84 12.92
N ALA A 5 16.21 7.54 11.67
CA ALA A 5 15.63 8.52 10.76
C ALA A 5 14.17 8.18 10.46
N LYS A 6 13.42 9.25 10.19
CA LYS A 6 12.08 9.16 9.62
C LYS A 6 12.12 8.35 8.32
N GLY A 7 11.18 7.41 8.18
CA GLY A 7 11.03 6.62 6.98
C GLY A 7 10.59 7.46 5.78
N HIS A 8 10.72 6.87 4.59
CA HIS A 8 10.22 7.46 3.36
C HIS A 8 8.69 7.43 3.28
N VAL A 9 8.08 6.42 3.90
CA VAL A 9 6.66 6.09 3.78
C VAL A 9 6.00 6.07 5.15
N ALA A 10 4.90 6.80 5.30
CA ALA A 10 3.95 6.60 6.37
C ALA A 10 3.00 5.46 5.99
N PHE A 11 3.03 4.39 6.76
CA PHE A 11 2.17 3.22 6.55
C PHE A 11 1.12 3.19 7.65
N LEU A 12 -0.14 3.41 7.29
CA LEU A 12 -1.22 3.44 8.27
C LEU A 12 -1.68 2.02 8.61
N PHE A 13 -1.73 1.75 9.91
CA PHE A 13 -2.29 0.52 10.46
C PHE A 13 -3.37 0.87 11.48
N ASP A 14 -4.50 0.17 11.42
CA ASP A 14 -5.61 0.31 12.34
C ASP A 14 -6.07 -1.06 12.86
N TYR A 15 -6.13 -1.20 14.18
CA TYR A 15 -6.63 -2.42 14.81
C TYR A 15 -8.15 -2.57 14.66
N GLU A 16 -8.90 -1.45 14.62
CA GLU A 16 -10.34 -1.50 14.41
C GLU A 16 -10.67 -2.04 13.01
N ALA A 17 -9.89 -1.64 11.99
CA ALA A 17 -9.99 -2.22 10.66
C ALA A 17 -9.76 -3.75 10.68
N ASP A 18 -8.80 -4.26 11.45
CA ASP A 18 -8.58 -5.70 11.61
C ASP A 18 -9.79 -6.40 12.22
N TRP A 19 -10.39 -5.83 13.27
CA TRP A 19 -11.56 -6.40 13.93
C TRP A 19 -12.79 -6.41 13.02
N VAL A 20 -13.05 -5.30 12.33
CA VAL A 20 -14.20 -5.15 11.43
C VAL A 20 -14.10 -6.10 10.25
N LEU A 21 -12.92 -6.15 9.62
CA LEU A 21 -12.69 -7.01 8.46
C LEU A 21 -12.52 -8.49 8.86
N GLY A 22 -12.11 -8.78 10.10
CA GLY A 22 -12.15 -10.13 10.67
C GLY A 22 -13.57 -10.60 11.01
N THR A 23 -14.44 -9.68 11.42
CA THR A 23 -15.86 -9.98 11.70
C THR A 23 -16.65 -10.19 10.42
N GLN A 24 -16.41 -9.36 9.40
CA GLN A 24 -17.04 -9.47 8.07
C GLN A 24 -15.96 -9.55 6.98
N PRO A 25 -15.29 -10.72 6.85
CA PRO A 25 -14.27 -10.90 5.83
C PRO A 25 -14.87 -10.87 4.42
N GLN A 26 -16.15 -11.25 4.27
CA GLN A 26 -16.89 -11.37 3.00
C GLN A 26 -16.32 -12.45 2.06
N GLY A 27 -15.01 -12.51 1.86
CA GLY A 27 -14.29 -13.65 1.28
C GLY A 27 -13.56 -14.44 2.35
N ALA A 28 -13.64 -15.77 2.32
CA ALA A 28 -13.05 -16.64 3.34
C ALA A 28 -11.52 -16.49 3.48
N ASP A 29 -10.84 -16.03 2.43
CA ASP A 29 -9.41 -15.80 2.37
C ASP A 29 -8.99 -14.34 2.57
N PHE A 30 -9.93 -13.42 2.78
CA PHE A 30 -9.64 -12.03 3.07
C PHE A 30 -9.17 -11.86 4.52
N SER A 31 -7.95 -11.33 4.70
CA SER A 31 -7.39 -10.99 6.01
C SER A 31 -6.70 -9.64 5.94
N TYR A 32 -7.14 -8.69 6.77
CA TYR A 32 -6.57 -7.35 6.84
C TYR A 32 -5.07 -7.40 7.18
N PHE A 33 -4.67 -8.19 8.18
CA PHE A 33 -3.27 -8.36 8.53
C PHE A 33 -2.42 -8.88 7.35
N ARG A 34 -2.94 -9.81 6.53
CA ARG A 34 -2.25 -10.29 5.32
C ARG A 34 -2.14 -9.19 4.26
N LEU A 35 -3.20 -8.42 4.03
CA LEU A 35 -3.19 -7.27 3.10
C LEU A 35 -2.13 -6.23 3.51
N VAL A 36 -2.09 -5.88 4.79
CA VAL A 36 -1.07 -5.02 5.40
C VAL A 36 0.32 -5.60 5.16
N LEU A 37 0.53 -6.88 5.49
CA LEU A 37 1.83 -7.52 5.38
C LEU A 37 2.32 -7.59 3.92
N ASP A 38 1.44 -7.89 2.96
CA ASP A 38 1.78 -7.93 1.54
C ASP A 38 2.15 -6.54 1.02
N THR A 39 1.40 -5.51 1.44
CA THR A 39 1.72 -4.10 1.13
C THR A 39 3.07 -3.70 1.73
N TYR A 40 3.33 -4.05 2.99
CA TYR A 40 4.62 -3.80 3.64
C TYR A 40 5.76 -4.52 2.91
N ARG A 41 5.57 -5.78 2.53
CA ARG A 41 6.56 -6.55 1.74
C ARG A 41 6.83 -5.90 0.38
N ALA A 42 5.81 -5.32 -0.25
CA ALA A 42 5.94 -4.56 -1.49
C ALA A 42 6.82 -3.33 -1.34
N LEU A 43 6.61 -2.53 -0.29
CA LEU A 43 7.46 -1.38 -0.01
C LEU A 43 8.90 -1.81 0.31
N ARG A 44 9.06 -2.79 1.20
CA ARG A 44 10.38 -3.20 1.71
C ARG A 44 11.29 -3.84 0.66
N ARG A 45 10.73 -4.50 -0.36
CA ARG A 45 11.53 -5.06 -1.48
C ARG A 45 11.98 -4.01 -2.50
N THR A 46 11.44 -2.80 -2.43
CA THR A 46 11.87 -1.64 -3.25
C THR A 46 12.87 -0.73 -2.54
N GLY A 47 13.39 -1.17 -1.39
CA GLY A 47 14.38 -0.42 -0.61
C GLY A 47 13.83 0.73 0.23
N LEU A 48 12.51 0.90 0.28
CA LEU A 48 11.90 1.97 1.07
C LEU A 48 11.95 1.67 2.59
N SER A 49 12.35 2.69 3.35
CA SER A 49 12.19 2.75 4.81
C SER A 49 10.74 3.12 5.13
N VAL A 50 10.08 2.31 5.95
CA VAL A 50 8.65 2.44 6.27
C VAL A 50 8.49 2.70 7.76
N ASP A 51 7.65 3.66 8.12
CA ASP A 51 7.20 3.88 9.49
C ASP A 51 5.73 3.46 9.59
N ILE A 52 5.41 2.54 10.51
CA ILE A 52 4.04 2.08 10.73
C ILE A 52 3.41 2.99 11.78
N LEU A 53 2.31 3.63 11.43
CA LEU A 53 1.67 4.67 12.23
C LEU A 53 0.19 4.34 12.47
N PRO A 54 -0.38 4.71 13.63
CA PRO A 54 -1.82 4.66 13.83
C PRO A 54 -2.51 5.66 12.89
N LYS A 55 -3.79 5.40 12.56
CA LYS A 55 -4.56 6.25 11.64
C LYS A 55 -4.71 7.71 12.07
N ASN A 56 -4.44 8.07 13.33
CA ASN A 56 -4.51 9.46 13.82
C ASN A 56 -3.16 10.20 13.85
N ALA A 57 -2.05 9.53 13.53
CA ALA A 57 -0.71 10.12 13.59
C ALA A 57 -0.52 11.31 12.63
N PRO A 58 0.42 12.23 12.94
CA PRO A 58 0.85 13.26 12.01
C PRO A 58 1.50 12.66 10.75
N LEU A 59 1.19 13.23 9.58
CA LEU A 59 1.65 12.75 8.26
C LEU A 59 2.64 13.70 7.58
N GLU A 60 2.86 14.88 8.15
CA GLU A 60 3.64 15.96 7.58
C GLU A 60 5.07 15.49 7.29
N GLY A 61 5.61 15.81 6.11
CA GLY A 61 6.97 15.45 5.71
C GLY A 61 7.16 14.00 5.23
N TYR A 62 6.13 13.16 5.21
CA TYR A 62 6.18 11.91 4.44
C TYR A 62 5.87 12.18 2.97
N LYS A 63 6.75 11.72 2.07
CA LYS A 63 6.54 11.85 0.62
C LYS A 63 5.45 10.92 0.09
N LEU A 64 5.26 9.79 0.77
CA LEU A 64 4.24 8.79 0.43
C LEU A 64 3.51 8.34 1.71
N VAL A 65 2.19 8.33 1.66
CA VAL A 65 1.31 7.72 2.68
C VAL A 65 0.61 6.52 2.05
N VAL A 66 0.57 5.40 2.76
CA VAL A 66 -0.11 4.18 2.31
C VAL A 66 -1.10 3.73 3.38
N ALA A 67 -2.37 3.63 3.02
CA ALA A 67 -3.48 3.17 3.85
C ALA A 67 -4.08 1.90 3.22
N PRO A 68 -3.59 0.69 3.54
CA PRO A 68 -3.88 -0.52 2.76
C PRO A 68 -5.36 -0.94 2.73
N GLY A 69 -6.12 -0.63 3.77
CA GLY A 69 -7.51 -1.08 3.89
C GLY A 69 -8.18 -0.59 5.18
N LEU A 70 -8.17 0.73 5.41
CA LEU A 70 -8.72 1.33 6.62
C LEU A 70 -10.25 1.32 6.56
N ALA A 71 -10.88 0.22 7.01
CA ALA A 71 -12.32 0.00 6.85
C ALA A 71 -13.19 1.14 7.40
N ILE A 72 -12.77 1.74 8.52
CA ILE A 72 -13.44 2.88 9.16
C ILE A 72 -12.54 4.11 9.01
N MET A 73 -13.09 5.16 8.39
CA MET A 73 -12.42 6.46 8.22
C MET A 73 -13.38 7.58 8.60
N ASP A 74 -13.00 8.36 9.61
CA ASP A 74 -13.71 9.60 9.93
C ASP A 74 -13.38 10.70 8.90
N ASP A 75 -14.19 11.76 8.90
CA ASP A 75 -14.04 12.85 7.93
C ASP A 75 -12.71 13.61 8.12
N ALA A 76 -12.19 13.65 9.35
CA ALA A 76 -10.91 14.28 9.65
C ALA A 76 -9.74 13.53 8.98
N LEU A 77 -9.72 12.20 9.06
CA LEU A 77 -8.73 11.36 8.38
C LEU A 77 -8.85 11.50 6.86
N LYS A 78 -10.08 11.43 6.32
CA LYS A 78 -10.32 11.59 4.88
C LYS A 78 -9.82 12.94 4.38
N ALA A 79 -10.13 14.02 5.08
CA ALA A 79 -9.68 15.37 4.75
C ALA A 79 -8.14 15.48 4.82
N ARG A 80 -7.51 14.92 5.85
CA ARG A 80 -6.05 14.95 6.00
C ARG A 80 -5.33 14.16 4.90
N LEU A 81 -5.89 13.02 4.48
CA LEU A 81 -5.34 12.24 3.36
C LEU A 81 -5.51 12.98 2.03
N ALA A 82 -6.68 13.60 1.80
CA ALA A 82 -6.93 14.36 0.58
C ALA A 82 -6.09 15.64 0.47
N ALA A 83 -5.80 16.29 1.60
CA ALA A 83 -5.00 17.51 1.66
C ALA A 83 -3.49 17.26 1.83
N HIS A 84 -3.04 16.00 1.80
CA HIS A 84 -1.62 15.68 1.99
C HIS A 84 -0.77 16.17 0.81
N ASP A 85 0.32 16.88 1.08
CA ASP A 85 1.19 17.46 0.05
C ASP A 85 2.01 16.41 -0.73
N GLY A 86 2.09 15.18 -0.24
CA GLY A 86 2.73 14.05 -0.91
C GLY A 86 1.74 13.16 -1.66
N HIS A 87 2.20 11.98 -2.07
CA HIS A 87 1.31 10.97 -2.65
C HIS A 87 0.63 10.14 -1.57
N VAL A 88 -0.63 9.77 -1.82
CA VAL A 88 -1.43 8.92 -0.93
C VAL A 88 -2.00 7.75 -1.71
N ILE A 89 -1.77 6.52 -1.23
CA ILE A 89 -2.38 5.31 -1.75
C ILE A 89 -3.37 4.78 -0.72
N VAL A 90 -4.65 4.81 -1.06
CA VAL A 90 -5.73 4.21 -0.28
C VAL A 90 -6.12 2.88 -0.94
N GLY A 91 -6.05 1.80 -0.18
CA GLY A 91 -6.33 0.46 -0.68
C GLY A 91 -7.79 0.03 -0.54
N PRO A 92 -8.11 -1.20 -0.97
CA PRO A 92 -9.48 -1.69 -1.07
C PRO A 92 -10.18 -1.70 0.30
N ARG A 93 -11.51 -1.61 0.27
CA ARG A 93 -12.39 -1.56 1.45
C ARG A 93 -12.15 -0.38 2.39
N SER A 94 -11.28 0.57 2.06
CA SER A 94 -11.09 1.76 2.88
C SER A 94 -12.35 2.62 2.86
N GLY A 95 -12.78 3.08 4.05
CA GLY A 95 -14.01 3.85 4.23
C GLY A 95 -15.29 3.06 3.98
N ALA A 96 -15.24 1.72 3.86
CA ALA A 96 -16.41 0.90 3.58
C ALA A 96 -17.37 0.73 4.75
N LYS A 97 -16.99 1.17 5.96
CA LYS A 97 -17.77 1.05 7.19
C LYS A 97 -17.76 2.36 7.99
N ASP A 98 -18.90 2.68 8.59
CA ASP A 98 -18.96 3.68 9.66
C ASP A 98 -18.57 3.08 11.02
N THR A 99 -18.59 3.90 12.08
CA THR A 99 -18.24 3.48 13.44
C THR A 99 -19.18 2.43 14.04
N ASN A 100 -20.36 2.23 13.44
CA ASN A 100 -21.34 1.22 13.84
C ASN A 100 -21.27 -0.04 12.96
N GLY A 101 -20.33 -0.10 12.00
CA GLY A 101 -20.19 -1.21 11.06
C GLY A 101 -21.23 -1.21 9.92
N ALA A 102 -21.98 -0.13 9.74
CA ALA A 102 -22.90 0.03 8.62
C ALA A 102 -22.16 0.50 7.35
N ILE A 103 -22.77 0.27 6.18
CA ILE A 103 -22.28 0.86 4.93
C ILE A 103 -22.61 2.36 4.97
N PRO A 104 -21.61 3.26 4.84
CA PRO A 104 -21.86 4.69 4.91
C PRO A 104 -22.62 5.20 3.69
N VAL A 105 -23.29 6.34 3.88
CA VAL A 105 -23.83 7.18 2.79
C VAL A 105 -23.14 8.53 2.87
N PRO A 106 -22.49 9.00 1.79
CA PRO A 106 -22.33 8.34 0.49
C PRO A 106 -21.41 7.10 0.55
N LEU A 107 -21.50 6.26 -0.48
CA LEU A 107 -20.76 5.00 -0.59
C LEU A 107 -19.23 5.20 -0.60
N PRO A 108 -18.45 4.17 -0.20
CA PRO A 108 -16.99 4.25 -0.17
C PRO A 108 -16.35 4.54 -1.54
N PRO A 109 -15.08 5.04 -1.56
CA PRO A 109 -14.31 5.45 -0.39
C PRO A 109 -14.69 6.85 0.14
N ASN A 110 -15.49 7.62 -0.63
CA ASN A 110 -15.92 8.98 -0.31
C ASN A 110 -14.75 9.85 0.20
N LEU A 111 -13.69 9.94 -0.60
CA LEU A 111 -12.52 10.76 -0.30
C LEU A 111 -12.70 12.15 -0.93
N PRO A 112 -12.51 13.25 -0.16
CA PRO A 112 -12.61 14.59 -0.71
C PRO A 112 -11.72 14.79 -1.95
N GLY A 113 -12.30 15.32 -3.03
CA GLY A 113 -11.59 15.61 -4.27
C GLY A 113 -11.37 14.41 -5.22
N LEU A 114 -11.76 13.19 -4.81
CA LEU A 114 -11.70 12.00 -5.67
C LEU A 114 -13.13 11.56 -6.05
N ASP A 115 -13.52 11.81 -7.29
CA ASP A 115 -14.82 11.34 -7.81
C ASP A 115 -14.75 9.85 -8.18
N ALA A 116 -14.83 9.01 -7.15
CA ALA A 116 -14.82 7.57 -7.24
C ALA A 116 -15.78 6.97 -6.20
N THR A 117 -16.63 6.06 -6.64
CA THR A 117 -17.60 5.33 -5.81
C THR A 117 -17.48 3.83 -6.07
N VAL A 118 -17.29 3.05 -5.02
CA VAL A 118 -17.34 1.59 -5.07
C VAL A 118 -18.81 1.15 -5.08
N THR A 119 -19.29 0.66 -6.22
CA THR A 119 -20.69 0.26 -6.43
C THR A 119 -20.91 -1.24 -6.25
N PHE A 120 -19.85 -2.04 -6.37
CA PHE A 120 -19.92 -3.49 -6.26
C PHE A 120 -18.58 -4.07 -5.79
N VAL A 121 -18.62 -5.22 -5.11
CA VAL A 121 -17.43 -5.90 -4.60
C VAL A 121 -17.51 -7.40 -4.87
N GLU A 122 -16.36 -8.01 -5.13
CA GLU A 122 -16.19 -9.43 -5.43
C GLU A 122 -15.11 -10.02 -4.53
N SER A 123 -15.48 -11.03 -3.74
CA SER A 123 -14.53 -11.93 -3.10
C SER A 123 -14.16 -13.06 -4.06
N MET A 124 -12.87 -13.26 -4.30
CA MET A 124 -12.39 -14.23 -5.28
C MET A 124 -11.86 -15.49 -4.58
N PRO A 125 -12.21 -16.71 -5.05
CA PRO A 125 -11.69 -17.93 -4.46
C PRO A 125 -10.18 -18.08 -4.71
N PRO A 126 -9.45 -18.83 -3.86
CA PRO A 126 -8.04 -19.10 -4.07
C PRO A 126 -7.73 -19.62 -5.48
N GLY A 127 -6.73 -19.03 -6.13
CA GLY A 127 -6.35 -19.36 -7.51
C GLY A 127 -7.09 -18.57 -8.59
N SER A 128 -8.21 -17.91 -8.26
CA SER A 128 -8.87 -16.95 -9.16
C SER A 128 -8.12 -15.62 -9.18
N GLN A 129 -8.16 -14.94 -10.33
CA GLN A 129 -7.45 -13.69 -10.57
C GLN A 129 -8.29 -12.77 -11.45
N ASN A 130 -8.32 -11.48 -11.11
CA ASN A 130 -8.78 -10.43 -12.00
C ASN A 130 -7.56 -9.74 -12.63
N LEU A 131 -7.26 -10.06 -13.89
CA LEU A 131 -6.02 -9.63 -14.55
C LEU A 131 -6.03 -8.11 -14.81
N LEU A 132 -4.89 -7.47 -14.56
CA LEU A 132 -4.69 -6.05 -14.87
C LEU A 132 -4.05 -5.86 -16.25
N GLU A 133 -4.44 -4.79 -16.93
CA GLU A 133 -3.74 -4.34 -18.14
C GLU A 133 -2.30 -3.98 -17.80
N GLY A 134 -1.34 -4.43 -18.62
CA GLY A 134 0.08 -4.23 -18.41
C GLY A 134 0.74 -5.13 -17.35
N GLY A 135 0.02 -6.12 -16.80
CA GLY A 135 0.59 -7.20 -15.98
C GLY A 135 0.24 -7.17 -14.49
N GLY A 136 0.28 -8.34 -13.85
CA GLY A 136 -0.25 -8.53 -12.50
C GLY A 136 -1.78 -8.69 -12.47
N SER A 137 -2.31 -8.83 -11.27
CA SER A 137 -3.73 -9.13 -11.05
C SER A 137 -4.19 -8.64 -9.68
N PHE A 138 -5.50 -8.51 -9.52
CA PHE A 138 -6.11 -8.62 -8.19
C PHE A 138 -6.33 -10.09 -7.82
N VAL A 139 -6.11 -10.40 -6.55
CA VAL A 139 -6.30 -11.69 -5.88
C VAL A 139 -7.14 -11.47 -4.62
N HIS A 140 -7.92 -12.46 -4.15
CA HIS A 140 -8.78 -12.37 -2.94
C HIS A 140 -9.95 -11.36 -3.01
N TRP A 141 -9.73 -10.16 -3.52
CA TRP A 141 -10.69 -9.05 -3.51
C TRP A 141 -10.57 -8.16 -4.74
N SER A 142 -11.71 -7.80 -5.32
CA SER A 142 -11.83 -6.83 -6.41
C SER A 142 -13.09 -5.98 -6.21
N GLU A 143 -13.04 -4.71 -6.62
CA GLU A 143 -14.12 -3.75 -6.48
C GLU A 143 -14.47 -3.15 -7.84
N ARG A 144 -15.73 -2.78 -8.03
CA ARG A 144 -16.18 -1.96 -9.16
C ARG A 144 -16.22 -0.51 -8.70
N VAL A 145 -15.46 0.33 -9.39
CA VAL A 145 -15.46 1.78 -9.18
C VAL A 145 -16.16 2.48 -10.34
N GLU A 146 -17.05 3.41 -10.01
CA GLU A 146 -17.71 4.35 -10.93
C GLU A 146 -17.38 5.79 -10.51
N GLY A 147 -17.39 6.71 -11.47
CA GLY A 147 -17.04 8.12 -11.26
C GLY A 147 -16.22 8.68 -12.42
N SER A 148 -15.75 9.92 -12.27
CA SER A 148 -14.94 10.64 -13.26
C SER A 148 -13.48 10.81 -12.89
N ALA A 149 -13.01 10.22 -11.78
CA ALA A 149 -11.59 10.19 -11.43
C ALA A 149 -10.72 9.60 -12.55
N ASP A 150 -9.47 10.07 -12.65
CA ASP A 150 -8.53 9.62 -13.67
C ASP A 150 -8.20 8.14 -13.47
N ILE A 151 -8.23 7.35 -14.55
CA ILE A 151 -7.94 5.92 -14.48
C ILE A 151 -6.49 5.69 -14.88
N THR A 152 -5.65 5.28 -13.92
CA THR A 152 -4.22 5.00 -14.14
C THR A 152 -3.96 3.54 -14.52
N ILE A 153 -4.72 2.60 -13.94
CA ILE A 153 -4.65 1.17 -14.27
C ILE A 153 -6.07 0.64 -14.43
N LYS A 154 -6.28 -0.19 -15.45
CA LYS A 154 -7.51 -0.95 -15.69
C LYS A 154 -7.32 -2.45 -15.50
N THR A 155 -8.41 -3.14 -15.24
CA THR A 155 -8.51 -4.59 -15.43
C THR A 155 -8.63 -4.92 -16.92
N LYS A 156 -8.35 -6.17 -17.32
CA LYS A 156 -8.57 -6.64 -18.70
C LYS A 156 -10.03 -6.62 -19.16
N ASN A 157 -10.96 -6.39 -18.24
CA ASN A 157 -12.38 -6.21 -18.52
C ASN A 157 -12.77 -4.72 -18.56
N GLU A 158 -11.80 -3.81 -18.73
CA GLU A 158 -11.99 -2.36 -18.84
C GLU A 158 -12.53 -1.67 -17.57
N HIS A 159 -12.40 -2.31 -16.41
CA HIS A 159 -12.84 -1.72 -15.14
C HIS A 159 -11.70 -0.95 -14.47
N PRO A 160 -11.97 0.19 -13.81
CA PRO A 160 -10.93 0.91 -13.09
C PRO A 160 -10.32 0.05 -11.98
N ALA A 161 -8.99 -0.05 -11.95
CA ALA A 161 -8.23 -0.79 -10.94
C ALA A 161 -7.42 0.15 -10.04
N LEU A 162 -6.82 1.19 -10.60
CA LEU A 162 -6.20 2.29 -9.87
C LEU A 162 -6.76 3.60 -10.42
N VAL A 163 -7.49 4.34 -9.59
CA VAL A 163 -8.03 5.67 -9.93
C VAL A 163 -7.33 6.74 -9.12
N SER A 164 -7.32 7.97 -9.61
CA SER A 164 -6.64 9.08 -8.94
C SER A 164 -7.29 10.44 -9.19
N SER A 165 -6.94 11.37 -8.30
CA SER A 165 -7.14 12.80 -8.45
C SER A 165 -5.88 13.48 -7.93
N GLY A 166 -5.03 13.95 -8.85
CA GLY A 166 -3.70 14.46 -8.52
C GLY A 166 -2.83 13.42 -7.79
N THR A 167 -2.46 13.72 -6.54
CA THR A 167 -1.59 12.88 -5.72
C THR A 167 -2.34 11.87 -4.85
N LEU A 168 -3.68 11.88 -4.86
CA LEU A 168 -4.53 10.94 -4.15
C LEU A 168 -4.93 9.78 -5.06
N HIS A 169 -4.63 8.55 -4.64
CA HIS A 169 -4.84 7.31 -5.39
C HIS A 169 -5.74 6.35 -4.62
N TYR A 170 -6.64 5.66 -5.32
CA TYR A 170 -7.46 4.58 -4.77
C TYR A 170 -7.27 3.29 -5.57
N LEU A 171 -6.91 2.22 -4.88
CA LEU A 171 -6.69 0.89 -5.45
C LEU A 171 -7.91 -0.01 -5.18
N ALA A 172 -8.62 -0.36 -6.25
CA ALA A 172 -9.92 -1.05 -6.22
C ALA A 172 -9.83 -2.57 -6.06
N GLY A 173 -8.79 -3.09 -5.41
CA GLY A 173 -8.61 -4.52 -5.25
C GLY A 173 -7.31 -4.85 -4.52
N TRP A 174 -7.14 -6.12 -4.16
CA TRP A 174 -5.92 -6.59 -3.50
C TRP A 174 -4.92 -7.05 -4.56
N PRO A 175 -3.84 -6.28 -4.80
CA PRO A 175 -2.89 -6.56 -5.86
C PRO A 175 -1.96 -7.72 -5.51
N ASP A 176 -1.65 -8.53 -6.51
CA ASP A 176 -0.56 -9.50 -6.44
C ASP A 176 0.80 -8.77 -6.37
N ARG A 177 1.88 -9.55 -6.23
CA ARG A 177 3.24 -9.00 -6.18
C ARG A 177 3.57 -8.13 -7.40
N THR A 178 3.14 -8.55 -8.58
CA THR A 178 3.44 -7.87 -9.85
C THR A 178 2.68 -6.55 -9.96
N ALA A 179 1.39 -6.54 -9.60
CA ALA A 179 0.58 -5.33 -9.57
C ALA A 179 1.12 -4.33 -8.54
N TRP A 180 1.52 -4.78 -7.34
CA TRP A 180 2.16 -3.91 -6.34
C TRP A 180 3.45 -3.26 -6.85
N ASP A 181 4.30 -3.99 -7.59
CA ASP A 181 5.51 -3.39 -8.20
C ASP A 181 5.17 -2.27 -9.16
N ARG A 182 4.16 -2.48 -9.99
CA ARG A 182 3.74 -1.51 -10.99
C ARG A 182 3.16 -0.27 -10.32
N VAL A 183 2.29 -0.44 -9.34
CA VAL A 183 1.73 0.67 -8.55
C VAL A 183 2.85 1.51 -7.93
N LEU A 184 3.83 0.87 -7.28
CA LEU A 184 4.95 1.60 -6.67
C LEU A 184 5.86 2.26 -7.71
N THR A 185 6.12 1.61 -8.84
CA THR A 185 6.95 2.16 -9.93
C THR A 185 6.30 3.40 -10.56
N LEU A 186 4.97 3.48 -10.58
CA LEU A 186 4.24 4.66 -11.06
C LEU A 186 4.27 5.79 -10.03
N ILE A 187 4.02 5.48 -8.75
CA ILE A 187 3.72 6.51 -7.74
C ILE A 187 4.97 7.00 -7.00
N ALA A 188 5.89 6.10 -6.62
CA ALA A 188 7.02 6.48 -5.78
C ALA A 188 7.99 7.47 -6.46
N PRO A 189 8.36 7.31 -7.75
CA PRO A 189 9.17 8.31 -8.44
C PRO A 189 8.48 9.67 -8.56
N ALA A 190 7.16 9.69 -8.79
CA ALA A 190 6.38 10.92 -8.81
C ALA A 190 6.38 11.64 -7.45
N ALA A 191 6.41 10.86 -6.36
CA ALA A 191 6.62 11.37 -5.00
C ALA A 191 8.07 11.79 -4.69
N GLY A 192 9.00 11.72 -5.65
CA GLY A 192 10.42 12.01 -5.44
C GLY A 192 11.12 10.97 -4.56
N LEU A 193 10.67 9.71 -4.62
CA LEU A 193 11.29 8.55 -3.97
C LEU A 193 12.01 7.68 -5.00
N TYR A 194 13.24 7.29 -4.67
CA TYR A 194 14.00 6.33 -5.47
C TYR A 194 13.66 4.89 -5.04
N LEU A 195 13.37 4.04 -6.02
CA LEU A 195 13.17 2.61 -5.80
C LEU A 195 14.42 1.83 -6.18
N GLU A 196 14.84 0.93 -5.31
CA GLU A 196 15.91 -0.03 -5.58
C GLU A 196 15.31 -1.44 -5.60
N VAL A 197 15.37 -2.12 -6.75
CA VAL A 197 14.92 -3.52 -6.84
C VAL A 197 15.93 -4.39 -6.09
N LEU A 198 15.59 -4.77 -4.86
CA LEU A 198 16.48 -5.57 -4.03
C LEU A 198 16.44 -7.04 -4.46
N PRO A 199 17.59 -7.76 -4.43
CA PRO A 199 17.62 -9.21 -4.56
C PRO A 199 16.69 -9.89 -3.55
N GLN A 200 16.22 -11.09 -3.90
CA GLN A 200 15.41 -11.89 -2.99
C GLN A 200 16.15 -12.14 -1.68
N GLY A 201 15.46 -11.97 -0.55
CA GLY A 201 16.03 -12.10 0.79
C GLY A 201 16.77 -10.86 1.32
N LEU A 202 17.16 -9.91 0.46
CA LEU A 202 17.85 -8.69 0.90
C LEU A 202 16.87 -7.59 1.30
N ARG A 203 17.08 -6.94 2.44
CA ARG A 203 16.32 -5.76 2.88
C ARG A 203 17.26 -4.66 3.34
N VAL A 204 16.94 -3.41 3.02
CA VAL A 204 17.70 -2.25 3.49
C VAL A 204 16.89 -1.39 4.45
N ARG A 205 17.55 -0.65 5.33
CA ARG A 205 16.95 0.40 6.17
C ARG A 205 17.95 1.53 6.35
N ASP A 206 17.45 2.73 6.19
CA ASP A 206 18.22 3.94 6.46
C ASP A 206 17.97 4.44 7.89
N THR A 207 19.04 4.97 8.44
CA THR A 207 19.11 5.79 9.65
C THR A 207 19.57 7.18 9.23
N ALA A 208 19.76 8.11 10.16
CA ALA A 208 20.21 9.46 9.81
C ALA A 208 21.65 9.49 9.26
N THR A 209 22.45 8.45 9.54
CA THR A 209 23.89 8.43 9.25
C THR A 209 24.35 7.16 8.54
N HIS A 210 23.51 6.12 8.47
CA HIS A 210 23.89 4.82 7.89
C HIS A 210 22.76 4.16 7.10
N ARG A 211 23.12 3.40 6.09
CA ARG A 211 22.27 2.40 5.42
C ARG A 211 22.68 1.00 5.84
N PHE A 212 21.76 0.24 6.42
CA PHE A 212 21.93 -1.18 6.73
C PHE A 212 21.33 -2.05 5.63
N ALA A 213 22.00 -3.16 5.32
CA ALA A 213 21.54 -4.21 4.40
C ALA A 213 21.59 -5.56 5.11
N PHE A 214 20.46 -6.26 5.16
CA PHE A 214 20.28 -7.54 5.85
C PHE A 214 19.95 -8.63 4.83
N ASN A 215 20.70 -9.74 4.86
CA ASN A 215 20.44 -10.90 4.01
C ASN A 215 19.71 -12.01 4.78
N TYR A 216 18.43 -12.20 4.47
CA TYR A 216 17.60 -13.29 5.00
C TYR A 216 17.56 -14.53 4.08
N ALA A 217 18.25 -14.52 2.93
CA ALA A 217 18.33 -15.69 2.08
C ALA A 217 19.23 -16.77 2.70
N ALA A 218 19.02 -18.02 2.31
CA ALA A 218 19.88 -19.15 2.68
C ALA A 218 21.22 -19.15 1.92
N THR A 219 21.41 -18.23 0.96
CA THR A 219 22.60 -18.11 0.12
C THR A 219 23.18 -16.71 0.18
N PRO A 220 24.48 -16.53 -0.16
CA PRO A 220 25.07 -15.21 -0.29
C PRO A 220 24.31 -14.36 -1.32
N VAL A 221 24.18 -13.06 -1.04
CA VAL A 221 23.58 -12.08 -1.95
C VAL A 221 24.61 -11.06 -2.39
N HIS A 222 24.65 -10.80 -3.70
CA HIS A 222 25.45 -9.71 -4.28
C HIS A 222 24.62 -8.42 -4.28
N TRP A 223 25.14 -7.37 -3.64
CA TRP A 223 24.51 -6.06 -3.58
C TRP A 223 25.55 -4.96 -3.62
N ARG A 224 25.46 -4.06 -4.61
CA ARG A 224 26.40 -2.93 -4.82
C ARG A 224 27.89 -3.32 -4.79
N GLY A 225 28.21 -4.45 -5.43
CA GLY A 225 29.59 -4.97 -5.49
C GLY A 225 30.06 -5.73 -4.24
N ILE A 226 29.21 -5.87 -3.22
CA ILE A 226 29.52 -6.55 -1.97
C ILE A 226 28.78 -7.88 -1.91
N VAL A 227 29.42 -8.90 -1.36
CA VAL A 227 28.80 -10.21 -1.07
C VAL A 227 28.40 -10.23 0.40
N ILE A 228 27.11 -10.34 0.67
CA ILE A 228 26.58 -10.44 2.04
C ILE A 228 26.22 -11.92 2.30
N PRO A 229 26.86 -12.60 3.27
CA PRO A 229 26.58 -14.01 3.55
C PRO A 229 25.15 -14.22 4.08
N PRO A 230 24.63 -15.46 4.11
CA PRO A 230 23.37 -15.79 4.75
C PRO A 230 23.33 -15.30 6.21
N ALA A 231 22.19 -14.74 6.64
CA ALA A 231 22.03 -14.09 7.95
C ALA A 231 23.04 -12.94 8.22
N GLY A 232 23.72 -12.46 7.18
CA GLY A 232 24.69 -11.39 7.26
C GLY A 232 24.05 -10.00 7.29
N VAL A 233 24.77 -9.06 7.90
CA VAL A 233 24.46 -7.63 7.86
C VAL A 233 25.67 -6.87 7.33
N HIS A 234 25.42 -5.89 6.47
CA HIS A 234 26.41 -4.93 6.00
C HIS A 234 25.86 -3.51 6.18
N TRP A 235 26.72 -2.53 6.41
CA TRP A 235 26.30 -1.13 6.49
C TRP A 235 27.35 -0.18 5.92
N VAL A 236 26.87 0.97 5.45
CA VAL A 236 27.68 2.10 4.96
C VAL A 236 27.18 3.40 5.55
N GLU A 237 28.06 4.38 5.72
CA GLU A 237 27.68 5.75 6.09
C GLU A 237 26.98 6.45 4.90
N ILE A 238 25.99 7.31 5.18
CA ILE A 238 25.21 8.09 4.19
C ILE A 238 25.08 9.56 4.57
#